data_AF-A0A8J7TVZ5-F1
#
_entry.id   AF-A0A8J7TVZ5-F1
#
_cell.length_a   1.000
_cell.length_b   1.000
_cell.length_c   1.000
_cell.angle_alpha   90.00
_cell.angle_beta   90.00
_cell.angle_gamma   90.00
#
_symmetry.space_group_name_H-M   'P 1'
#
loop_
_entity.id
_entity.type
_entity.pdbx_description
1 polymer ?
#
loop_
_entity_poly.entity_id
_entity_poly.type
_entity_poly.pdbx_seq_one_letter_code
_entity_poly.pdbx_strand_id
1 'polypeptide(L)'
;MSDHSRKKHAKAINRRRTLGARRTAVDARRNAVRAERDKQERYPPFIFETEDTPESFVALVQQAVSKFDFDDRAIFSEAEASFYRAVRAKGARIASEEFRHFQTGGLGWHEPGPDCWPRKLGHLVFRSIPREQLVPFIPYHDFMIAPHRQRILVRFRSLTRIDTSAGPFWHSTRKPTVLVQGQHRIVGFQRHLFEDGALDRIVPGGWFDYDGMGELFAYFDQCRDFEVARLYPDQTAISFFDDCAHGFWSRKVAVEVLGTAYRDDTEYSYRVGYCPTFIHDRFIVAKTLLPPGYRSTPEYGKILSARLPKEEKDRMVAAVNGLTIHTFVTTDDFSLLRWFHEQGIPQVISRRTAYLPV
;
A
#
# COMPACT_ATOMS: atom_id res chain seq x y z
N MET A 1 -38.25 64.74 -26.41
CA MET A 1 -36.85 64.28 -26.25
C MET A 1 -36.36 63.71 -27.58
N SER A 2 -35.25 64.20 -28.12
CA SER A 2 -34.69 63.69 -29.38
C SER A 2 -34.15 62.26 -29.21
N ASP A 3 -34.22 61.45 -30.27
CA ASP A 3 -33.73 60.07 -30.31
C ASP A 3 -32.24 59.96 -29.90
N HIS A 4 -31.46 61.01 -30.16
CA HIS A 4 -30.08 61.14 -29.73
C HIS A 4 -29.91 61.20 -28.20
N SER A 5 -30.84 61.82 -27.48
CA SER A 5 -30.82 61.89 -26.01
C SER A 5 -31.14 60.54 -25.37
N ARG A 6 -32.09 59.78 -25.94
CA ARG A 6 -32.42 58.41 -25.51
C ARG A 6 -31.23 57.46 -25.69
N LYS A 7 -30.54 57.53 -26.83
CA LYS A 7 -29.31 56.75 -27.11
C LYS A 7 -28.17 57.08 -26.14
N LYS A 8 -27.96 58.35 -25.79
CA LYS A 8 -26.95 58.76 -24.79
C LYS A 8 -27.29 58.24 -23.39
N HIS A 9 -28.56 58.31 -22.98
CA HIS A 9 -29.01 57.82 -21.69
C HIS A 9 -28.88 56.29 -21.57
N ALA A 10 -29.30 55.54 -22.59
CA ALA A 10 -29.14 54.09 -22.65
C ALA A 10 -27.65 53.66 -22.60
N LYS A 11 -26.77 54.37 -23.31
CA LYS A 11 -25.31 54.13 -23.28
C LYS A 11 -24.72 54.38 -21.89
N ALA A 12 -25.18 55.41 -21.18
CA ALA A 12 -24.74 55.72 -19.81
C ALA A 12 -25.19 54.65 -18.81
N ILE A 13 -26.43 54.17 -18.92
CA ILE A 13 -26.95 53.06 -18.09
C ILE A 13 -26.14 51.78 -18.34
N ASN A 14 -25.92 51.41 -19.60
CA ASN A 14 -25.11 50.23 -19.93
C ASN A 14 -23.68 50.35 -19.40
N ARG A 15 -23.02 51.52 -19.55
CA ARG A 15 -21.67 51.73 -19.01
C ARG A 15 -21.62 51.61 -17.48
N ARG A 16 -22.64 52.11 -16.75
CA ARG A 16 -22.75 51.94 -15.29
C ARG A 16 -22.95 50.48 -14.91
N ARG A 17 -23.81 49.74 -15.63
CA ARG A 17 -24.02 48.29 -15.43
C ARG A 17 -22.73 47.49 -15.67
N THR A 18 -22.01 47.74 -16.77
CA THR A 18 -20.74 47.07 -17.07
C THR A 18 -19.66 47.40 -16.05
N LEU A 19 -19.55 48.64 -15.59
CA LEU A 19 -18.61 49.04 -14.53
C LEU A 19 -18.96 48.41 -13.18
N GLY A 20 -20.25 48.32 -12.83
CA GLY A 20 -20.74 47.61 -11.65
C GLY A 20 -20.38 46.13 -11.69
N ALA A 21 -20.71 45.44 -12.78
CA ALA A 21 -20.36 44.03 -12.98
C ALA A 21 -18.84 43.79 -12.91
N ARG A 22 -18.03 44.67 -13.51
CA ARG A 22 -16.56 44.59 -13.43
C ARG A 22 -16.04 44.77 -12.00
N ARG A 23 -16.61 45.70 -11.22
CA ARG A 23 -16.24 45.89 -9.81
C ARG A 23 -16.60 44.66 -8.98
N THR A 24 -17.83 44.16 -9.11
CA THR A 24 -18.27 42.93 -8.42
C THR A 24 -17.38 41.74 -8.77
N ALA A 25 -17.00 41.57 -10.04
CA ALA A 25 -16.09 40.49 -10.45
C ALA A 25 -14.67 40.64 -9.87
N VAL A 26 -14.15 41.87 -9.79
CA VAL A 26 -12.84 42.16 -9.18
C VAL A 26 -12.87 41.92 -7.68
N ASP A 27 -13.91 42.35 -6.98
CA ASP A 27 -14.05 42.16 -5.53
C ASP A 27 -14.26 40.68 -5.19
N ALA A 28 -15.07 39.95 -5.96
CA ALA A 28 -15.21 38.51 -5.84
C ALA A 28 -13.87 37.78 -6.03
N ARG A 29 -13.08 38.17 -7.05
CA ARG A 29 -11.73 37.61 -7.27
C ARG A 29 -10.78 37.93 -6.11
N ARG A 30 -10.80 39.16 -5.57
CA ARG A 30 -9.98 39.55 -4.42
C ARG A 30 -10.36 38.75 -3.17
N ASN A 31 -11.64 38.58 -2.90
CA ASN A 31 -12.13 37.80 -1.77
C ASN A 31 -11.76 36.32 -1.91
N ALA A 32 -11.87 35.75 -3.11
CA ALA A 32 -11.44 34.38 -3.38
C ALA A 32 -9.92 34.19 -3.15
N VAL A 33 -9.09 35.11 -3.64
CA VAL A 33 -7.63 35.07 -3.42
C VAL A 33 -7.28 35.21 -1.94
N ARG A 34 -7.98 36.09 -1.21
CA ARG A 34 -7.78 36.25 0.23
C ARG A 34 -8.17 34.99 1.00
N ALA A 35 -9.34 34.42 0.70
CA ALA A 35 -9.80 33.18 1.34
C ALA A 35 -8.84 32.01 1.09
N GLU A 36 -8.32 31.88 -0.13
CA GLU A 36 -7.33 30.87 -0.48
C GLU A 36 -6.01 31.08 0.29
N ARG A 37 -5.53 32.33 0.38
CA ARG A 37 -4.33 32.64 1.18
C ARG A 37 -4.55 32.32 2.66
N ASP A 38 -5.70 32.74 3.22
CA ASP A 38 -6.03 32.49 4.62
C ASP A 38 -6.16 30.96 4.89
N LYS A 39 -6.61 30.17 3.90
CA LYS A 39 -6.59 28.69 3.97
C LYS A 39 -5.17 28.13 3.96
N GLN A 40 -4.31 28.60 3.05
CA GLN A 40 -2.90 28.19 2.95
C GLN A 40 -2.06 28.58 4.19
N GLU A 41 -2.45 29.65 4.88
CA GLU A 41 -1.81 30.06 6.13
C GLU A 41 -2.23 29.17 7.31
N ARG A 42 -3.51 28.77 7.35
CA ARG A 42 -4.10 27.95 8.43
C ARG A 42 -3.69 26.48 8.39
N TYR A 43 -3.53 25.90 7.20
CA TYR A 43 -3.28 24.47 7.03
C TYR A 43 -1.88 24.17 6.47
N PRO A 44 -1.33 22.98 6.76
CA PRO A 44 -0.02 22.59 6.26
C PRO A 44 -0.13 22.36 4.74
N PRO A 45 0.73 22.98 3.92
CA PRO A 45 0.71 22.71 2.49
C PRO A 45 1.24 21.32 2.20
N PHE A 46 0.75 20.75 1.11
CA PHE A 46 1.23 19.48 0.57
C PHE A 46 2.57 19.68 -0.15
N ILE A 47 3.52 18.78 0.09
CA ILE A 47 4.79 18.68 -0.64
C ILE A 47 4.84 17.29 -1.25
N PHE A 48 5.26 17.21 -2.51
CA PHE A 48 5.29 15.98 -3.27
C PHE A 48 6.75 15.56 -3.50
N GLU A 49 7.13 14.39 -3.00
CA GLU A 49 8.41 13.73 -3.29
C GLU A 49 8.14 12.66 -4.35
N THR A 50 8.49 12.95 -5.61
CA THR A 50 8.00 12.19 -6.77
C THR A 50 8.94 11.07 -7.23
N GLU A 51 10.21 11.09 -6.85
CA GLU A 51 11.24 10.13 -7.31
C GLU A 51 11.10 9.82 -8.82
N ASP A 52 11.20 8.54 -9.22
CA ASP A 52 11.05 8.06 -10.60
C ASP A 52 9.59 7.75 -11.00
N THR A 53 8.62 8.35 -10.30
CA THR A 53 7.20 8.06 -10.50
C THR A 53 6.65 8.79 -11.74
N PRO A 54 5.81 8.15 -12.58
CA PRO A 54 5.24 8.79 -13.75
C PRO A 54 4.52 10.10 -13.41
N GLU A 55 4.84 11.19 -14.14
CA GLU A 55 4.24 12.52 -13.93
C GLU A 55 2.72 12.49 -14.01
N SER A 56 2.15 11.64 -14.88
CA SER A 56 0.70 11.46 -14.99
C SER A 56 0.07 10.92 -13.71
N PHE A 57 0.75 10.02 -12.99
CA PHE A 57 0.25 9.50 -11.71
C PHE A 57 0.35 10.57 -10.62
N VAL A 58 1.46 11.30 -10.58
CA VAL A 58 1.66 12.42 -9.66
C VAL A 58 0.57 13.48 -9.85
N ALA A 59 0.28 13.85 -11.10
CA ALA A 59 -0.75 14.82 -11.44
C ALA A 59 -2.15 14.38 -10.98
N LEU A 60 -2.48 13.09 -11.10
CA LEU A 60 -3.76 12.54 -10.60
C LEU A 60 -3.89 12.71 -9.09
N VAL A 61 -2.85 12.36 -8.33
CA VAL A 61 -2.84 12.50 -6.87
C VAL A 61 -2.86 13.97 -6.46
N GLN A 62 -2.12 14.85 -7.15
CA GLN A 62 -2.16 16.30 -6.93
C GLN A 62 -3.57 16.87 -7.17
N GLN A 63 -4.23 16.47 -8.25
CA GLN A 63 -5.60 16.87 -8.56
C GLN A 63 -6.57 16.39 -7.48
N ALA A 64 -6.45 15.15 -7.02
CA ALA A 64 -7.25 14.60 -5.93
C ALA A 64 -7.07 15.41 -4.63
N VAL A 65 -5.81 15.64 -4.23
CA VAL A 65 -5.45 16.43 -3.03
C VAL A 65 -6.05 17.85 -3.09
N SER A 66 -6.05 18.49 -4.26
CA SER A 66 -6.55 19.87 -4.42
C SER A 66 -8.06 20.04 -4.13
N LYS A 67 -8.82 18.94 -4.10
CA LYS A 67 -10.27 18.96 -3.82
C LYS A 67 -10.59 19.08 -2.34
N PHE A 68 -9.63 18.81 -1.45
CA PHE A 68 -9.91 18.72 -0.02
C PHE A 68 -9.87 20.09 0.65
N ASP A 69 -10.85 20.29 1.54
CA ASP A 69 -10.88 21.40 2.47
C ASP A 69 -10.93 20.85 3.90
N PHE A 70 -9.91 21.13 4.70
CA PHE A 70 -9.87 20.71 6.10
C PHE A 70 -10.95 21.40 6.97
N ASP A 71 -11.58 22.47 6.47
CA ASP A 71 -12.75 23.08 7.10
C ASP A 71 -14.08 22.39 6.69
N ASP A 72 -14.08 21.48 5.71
CA ASP A 72 -15.29 20.74 5.32
C ASP A 72 -15.68 19.74 6.41
N ARG A 73 -16.71 20.10 7.19
CA ARG A 73 -17.22 19.32 8.31
C ARG A 73 -17.94 18.03 7.89
N ALA A 74 -18.28 17.86 6.61
CA ALA A 74 -18.79 16.59 6.11
C ALA A 74 -17.67 15.54 5.92
N ILE A 75 -16.41 16.00 5.80
CA ILE A 75 -15.25 15.13 5.55
C ILE A 75 -14.36 15.04 6.80
N PHE A 76 -14.07 16.19 7.43
CA PHE A 76 -13.15 16.32 8.55
C PHE A 76 -13.84 16.75 9.84
N SER A 77 -13.60 16.02 10.92
CA SER A 77 -14.04 16.43 12.25
C SER A 77 -13.32 17.71 12.69
N GLU A 78 -13.86 18.40 13.69
CA GLU A 78 -13.19 19.57 14.28
C GLU A 78 -11.83 19.20 14.88
N ALA A 79 -11.73 17.99 15.44
CA ALA A 79 -10.49 17.44 15.98
C ALA A 79 -9.42 17.26 14.89
N GLU A 80 -9.80 16.63 13.77
CA GLU A 80 -8.92 16.41 12.62
C GLU A 80 -8.44 17.75 12.03
N ALA A 81 -9.36 18.69 11.82
CA ALA A 81 -9.01 20.03 11.34
C ALA A 81 -8.06 20.74 12.30
N SER A 82 -8.33 20.66 13.61
CA SER A 82 -7.48 21.24 14.65
C SER A 82 -6.09 20.62 14.67
N PHE A 83 -5.99 19.31 14.45
CA PHE A 83 -4.71 18.63 14.31
C PHE A 83 -3.92 19.16 13.14
N TYR A 84 -4.51 19.26 11.94
CA TYR A 84 -3.77 19.80 10.80
C TYR A 84 -3.37 21.27 11.02
N ARG A 85 -4.22 22.10 11.64
CA ARG A 85 -3.81 23.47 12.06
C ARG A 85 -2.63 23.43 13.04
N ALA A 86 -2.62 22.50 13.97
CA ALA A 86 -1.49 22.30 14.88
C ALA A 86 -0.23 21.84 14.13
N VAL A 87 -0.33 20.90 13.18
CA VAL A 87 0.79 20.50 12.31
C VAL A 87 1.38 21.72 11.64
N ARG A 88 0.55 22.62 11.08
CA ARG A 88 1.01 23.87 10.47
C ARG A 88 1.76 24.78 11.46
N ALA A 89 1.19 25.01 12.64
CA ALA A 89 1.70 25.98 13.60
C ALA A 89 3.00 25.51 14.29
N LYS A 90 3.03 24.27 14.79
CA LYS A 90 4.11 23.75 15.65
C LYS A 90 4.84 22.54 15.09
N GLY A 91 4.37 21.97 13.97
CA GLY A 91 4.96 20.81 13.33
C GLY A 91 4.35 19.48 13.78
N ALA A 92 4.47 18.48 12.90
CA ALA A 92 3.85 17.16 13.00
C ALA A 92 4.17 16.46 14.33
N ARG A 93 5.44 16.39 14.74
CA ARG A 93 5.85 15.69 15.96
C ARG A 93 5.14 16.26 17.20
N ILE A 94 5.21 17.58 17.38
CA ILE A 94 4.62 18.26 18.54
C ILE A 94 3.08 18.16 18.49
N ALA A 95 2.48 18.28 17.30
CA ALA A 95 1.04 18.08 17.14
C ALA A 95 0.58 16.67 17.52
N SER A 96 1.27 15.63 17.03
CA SER A 96 0.94 14.23 17.34
C SER A 96 1.08 13.92 18.84
N GLU A 97 2.14 14.42 19.49
CA GLU A 97 2.34 14.23 20.94
C GLU A 97 1.21 14.86 21.77
N GLU A 98 0.83 16.10 21.47
CA GLU A 98 -0.25 16.80 22.17
C GLU A 98 -1.61 16.10 21.99
N PHE A 99 -1.93 15.72 20.76
CA PHE A 99 -3.19 15.05 20.46
C PHE A 99 -3.25 13.62 21.03
N ARG A 100 -2.11 12.92 21.10
CA ARG A 100 -2.02 11.62 21.78
C ARG A 100 -2.23 11.79 23.29
N HIS A 101 -1.68 12.84 23.89
CA HIS A 101 -1.91 13.15 25.30
C HIS A 101 -3.40 13.39 25.59
N PHE A 102 -4.09 14.18 24.77
CA PHE A 102 -5.54 14.40 24.92
C PHE A 102 -6.36 13.12 24.80
N GLN A 103 -5.96 12.19 23.93
CA GLN A 103 -6.62 10.89 23.79
C GLN A 103 -6.41 10.00 25.02
N THR A 104 -5.19 9.94 25.56
CA THR A 104 -4.85 9.09 26.73
C THR A 104 -5.26 9.70 28.08
N GLY A 105 -5.44 11.02 28.15
CA GLY A 105 -5.69 11.75 29.39
C GLY A 105 -7.12 11.66 29.95
N GLY A 106 -7.94 10.74 29.45
CA GLY A 106 -9.27 10.48 30.01
C GLY A 106 -10.35 11.51 29.68
N LEU A 107 -10.13 12.39 28.69
CA LEU A 107 -11.12 13.40 28.25
C LEU A 107 -12.33 12.80 27.49
N GLY A 108 -12.55 11.48 27.57
CA GLY A 108 -13.67 10.81 26.91
C GLY A 108 -13.62 10.89 25.38
N TRP A 109 -12.41 10.99 24.80
CA TRP A 109 -12.26 11.14 23.37
C TRP A 109 -12.39 9.80 22.66
N HIS A 110 -13.48 9.63 21.93
CA HIS A 110 -13.81 8.40 21.20
C HIS A 110 -13.38 8.43 19.72
N GLU A 111 -12.79 9.53 19.25
CA GLU A 111 -12.31 9.65 17.87
C GLU A 111 -11.00 8.86 17.65
N PRO A 112 -10.74 8.38 16.43
CA PRO A 112 -9.45 7.81 16.06
C PRO A 112 -8.32 8.80 16.39
N GLY A 113 -7.21 8.29 16.92
CA GLY A 113 -6.08 9.13 17.33
C GLY A 113 -5.34 9.79 16.16
N PRO A 114 -4.37 10.67 16.47
CA PRO A 114 -3.56 11.36 15.45
C PRO A 114 -2.76 10.41 14.54
N ASP A 115 -2.56 9.16 14.96
CA ASP A 115 -1.89 8.13 14.16
C ASP A 115 -2.81 7.57 13.05
N CYS A 116 -4.13 7.74 13.15
CA CYS A 116 -5.12 7.26 12.17
C CYS A 116 -5.51 8.32 11.12
N TRP A 117 -5.41 9.61 11.43
CA TRP A 117 -5.85 10.67 10.53
C TRP A 117 -5.06 10.80 9.22
N PRO A 118 -3.73 10.60 9.19
CA PRO A 118 -2.99 10.54 7.93
C PRO A 118 -3.47 9.40 7.03
N ARG A 119 -3.72 8.23 7.63
CA ARG A 119 -4.28 7.06 6.93
C ARG A 119 -5.67 7.37 6.36
N LYS A 120 -6.56 8.01 7.13
CA LYS A 120 -7.86 8.48 6.64
C LYS A 120 -7.71 9.45 5.46
N LEU A 121 -6.80 10.42 5.54
CA LEU A 121 -6.54 11.35 4.45
C LEU A 121 -6.06 10.63 3.18
N GLY A 122 -5.17 9.64 3.33
CA GLY A 122 -4.76 8.75 2.24
C GLY A 122 -5.93 8.04 1.57
N HIS A 123 -6.83 7.43 2.36
CA HIS A 123 -8.07 6.82 1.87
C HIS A 123 -8.96 7.79 1.11
N LEU A 124 -9.15 9.00 1.65
CA LEU A 124 -9.96 10.02 1.00
C LEU A 124 -9.37 10.42 -0.36
N VAL A 125 -8.06 10.68 -0.41
CA VAL A 125 -7.35 11.01 -1.65
C VAL A 125 -7.47 9.87 -2.66
N PHE A 126 -7.16 8.64 -2.26
CA PHE A 126 -7.25 7.46 -3.11
C PHE A 126 -8.65 7.27 -3.70
N ARG A 127 -9.69 7.30 -2.86
CA ARG A 127 -11.10 7.13 -3.28
C ARG A 127 -11.62 8.27 -4.16
N SER A 128 -10.98 9.43 -4.13
CA SER A 128 -11.37 10.59 -4.96
C SER A 128 -10.82 10.53 -6.40
N ILE A 129 -9.95 9.56 -6.69
CA ILE A 129 -9.43 9.30 -8.03
C ILE A 129 -10.30 8.19 -8.65
N PRO A 130 -10.88 8.40 -9.85
CA PRO A 130 -11.66 7.36 -10.50
C PRO A 130 -10.85 6.08 -10.75
N ARG A 131 -11.46 4.92 -10.51
CA ARG A 131 -10.79 3.61 -10.55
C ARG A 131 -10.09 3.35 -11.87
N GLU A 132 -10.75 3.69 -12.98
CA GLU A 132 -10.24 3.55 -14.34
C GLU A 132 -8.98 4.38 -14.60
N GLN A 133 -8.77 5.47 -13.85
CA GLN A 133 -7.56 6.29 -13.93
C GLN A 133 -6.44 5.75 -13.03
N LEU A 134 -6.76 5.04 -11.95
CA LEU A 134 -5.77 4.43 -11.05
C LEU A 134 -5.19 3.13 -11.58
N VAL A 135 -6.03 2.26 -12.16
CA VAL A 135 -5.66 0.90 -12.61
C VAL A 135 -4.37 0.84 -13.45
N PRO A 136 -4.07 1.78 -14.36
CA PRO A 136 -2.82 1.74 -15.12
C PRO A 136 -1.54 1.88 -14.26
N PHE A 137 -1.65 2.45 -13.07
CA PHE A 137 -0.49 2.76 -12.22
C PHE A 137 -0.28 1.75 -11.09
N ILE A 138 -1.36 1.25 -10.51
CA ILE A 138 -1.29 0.29 -9.41
C ILE A 138 -1.25 -1.15 -9.94
N PRO A 139 -0.54 -2.07 -9.27
CA PRO A 139 0.21 -1.90 -8.02
C PRO A 139 1.70 -1.56 -8.24
N TYR A 140 2.08 -1.02 -9.39
CA TYR A 140 3.48 -0.72 -9.72
C TYR A 140 4.00 0.57 -9.08
N HIS A 141 3.07 1.42 -8.67
CA HIS A 141 3.32 2.71 -8.04
C HIS A 141 2.46 2.84 -6.79
N ASP A 142 2.99 3.52 -5.78
CA ASP A 142 2.32 3.82 -4.52
C ASP A 142 2.54 5.28 -4.14
N PHE A 143 1.67 5.81 -3.28
CA PHE A 143 1.90 7.07 -2.60
C PHE A 143 1.51 6.97 -1.12
N MET A 144 2.36 7.51 -0.27
CA MET A 144 2.11 7.62 1.17
C MET A 144 1.87 9.09 1.54
N ILE A 145 0.80 9.34 2.29
CA ILE A 145 0.50 10.66 2.86
C ILE A 145 0.80 10.66 4.36
N ALA A 146 1.68 11.55 4.79
CA ALA A 146 2.02 11.71 6.21
C ALA A 146 2.33 13.17 6.58
N PRO A 147 1.91 13.66 7.75
CA PRO A 147 2.41 14.90 8.32
C PRO A 147 3.94 14.84 8.48
N HIS A 148 4.65 15.86 7.99
CA HIS A 148 6.09 15.98 8.10
C HIS A 148 6.49 17.42 8.38
N ARG A 149 7.09 17.67 9.56
CA ARG A 149 7.35 19.04 10.04
C ARG A 149 6.07 19.87 9.94
N GLN A 150 6.09 21.07 9.37
CA GLN A 150 4.90 21.93 9.22
C GLN A 150 4.16 21.72 7.88
N ARG A 151 4.23 20.51 7.32
CA ARG A 151 3.79 20.18 5.96
C ARG A 151 3.08 18.82 5.97
N ILE A 152 2.37 18.52 4.88
CA ILE A 152 1.92 17.16 4.59
C ILE A 152 2.80 16.65 3.45
N LEU A 153 3.56 15.60 3.70
CA LEU A 153 4.37 14.94 2.70
C LEU A 153 3.53 13.90 1.96
N VAL A 154 3.52 13.98 0.64
CA VAL A 154 3.05 12.95 -0.27
C VAL A 154 4.27 12.35 -0.93
N ARG A 155 4.70 11.18 -0.46
CA ARG A 155 5.87 10.47 -1.00
C ARG A 155 5.40 9.41 -1.97
N PHE A 156 5.83 9.50 -3.21
CA PHE A 156 5.60 8.46 -4.21
C PHE A 156 6.73 7.45 -4.20
N ARG A 157 6.39 6.22 -4.56
CA ARG A 157 7.34 5.12 -4.75
C ARG A 157 6.94 4.35 -5.99
N SER A 158 7.94 3.80 -6.68
CA SER A 158 7.73 3.08 -7.94
C SER A 158 8.63 1.86 -8.02
N LEU A 159 8.09 0.75 -8.53
CA LEU A 159 8.92 -0.36 -8.98
C LEU A 159 9.60 0.01 -10.30
N THR A 160 10.83 -0.45 -10.50
CA THR A 160 11.56 -0.23 -11.75
C THR A 160 11.07 -1.20 -12.83
N ARG A 161 10.55 -0.66 -13.93
CA ARG A 161 10.10 -1.43 -15.10
C ARG A 161 11.27 -1.78 -16.02
N ILE A 162 11.31 -3.02 -16.49
CA ILE A 162 12.22 -3.51 -17.53
C ILE A 162 11.37 -4.08 -18.68
N ASP A 163 11.50 -3.51 -19.87
CA ASP A 163 10.84 -4.01 -21.07
C ASP A 163 11.70 -5.08 -21.76
N THR A 164 11.06 -6.19 -22.13
CA THR A 164 11.71 -7.30 -22.84
C THR A 164 10.87 -7.76 -24.02
N SER A 165 11.42 -8.60 -24.89
CA SER A 165 10.68 -9.24 -25.98
C SER A 165 9.54 -10.16 -25.51
N ALA A 166 9.63 -10.69 -24.28
CA ALA A 166 8.58 -11.52 -23.67
C ALA A 166 7.54 -10.70 -22.88
N GLY A 167 7.65 -9.37 -22.90
CA GLY A 167 6.83 -8.44 -22.11
C GLY A 167 7.59 -7.81 -20.93
N PRO A 168 6.98 -6.81 -20.27
CA PRO A 168 7.62 -6.12 -19.16
C PRO A 168 7.64 -6.97 -17.88
N PHE A 169 8.65 -6.71 -17.06
CA PHE A 169 8.67 -7.11 -15.65
C PHE A 169 9.12 -5.93 -14.78
N TRP A 170 8.89 -6.03 -13.47
CA TRP A 170 9.22 -4.99 -12.51
C TRP A 170 10.16 -5.53 -11.44
N HIS A 171 10.99 -4.68 -10.86
CA HIS A 171 11.78 -5.05 -9.69
C HIS A 171 11.80 -3.93 -8.66
N SER A 172 12.05 -4.29 -7.41
CA SER A 172 12.26 -3.32 -6.34
C SER A 172 13.47 -2.41 -6.64
N THR A 173 13.38 -1.15 -6.23
CA THR A 173 14.49 -0.19 -6.25
C THR A 173 15.68 -0.65 -5.40
N ARG A 174 15.42 -1.48 -4.37
CA ARG A 174 16.43 -2.10 -3.49
C ARG A 174 17.19 -3.25 -4.13
N LYS A 175 16.73 -3.75 -5.28
CA LYS A 175 17.36 -4.83 -6.06
C LYS A 175 17.73 -6.05 -5.20
N PRO A 176 16.78 -6.64 -4.46
CA PRO A 176 17.06 -7.85 -3.69
C PRO A 176 17.59 -8.94 -4.62
N THR A 177 18.55 -9.72 -4.13
CA THR A 177 19.18 -10.78 -4.91
C THR A 177 19.02 -12.14 -4.28
N VAL A 178 19.07 -13.19 -5.10
CA VAL A 178 19.06 -14.58 -4.65
C VAL A 178 20.13 -15.36 -5.42
N LEU A 179 20.78 -16.31 -4.76
CA LEU A 179 21.83 -17.15 -5.33
C LEU A 179 21.22 -18.32 -6.11
N VAL A 180 21.22 -18.25 -7.44
CA VAL A 180 20.64 -19.26 -8.33
C VAL A 180 21.73 -19.79 -9.24
N GLN A 181 21.98 -21.10 -9.19
CA GLN A 181 23.02 -21.76 -10.01
C GLN A 181 24.41 -21.09 -9.85
N GLY A 182 24.76 -20.70 -8.63
CA GLY A 182 26.04 -20.05 -8.32
C GLY A 182 26.14 -18.58 -8.71
N GLN A 183 25.06 -17.96 -9.21
CA GLN A 183 25.03 -16.55 -9.58
C GLN A 183 23.99 -15.78 -8.76
N HIS A 184 24.37 -14.63 -8.21
CA HIS A 184 23.42 -13.69 -7.61
C HIS A 184 22.60 -13.03 -8.72
N ARG A 185 21.28 -13.17 -8.65
CA ARG A 185 20.34 -12.59 -9.61
C ARG A 185 19.37 -11.67 -8.91
N ILE A 186 19.06 -10.53 -9.52
CA ILE A 186 18.07 -9.58 -9.00
C ILE A 186 16.67 -10.19 -9.18
N VAL A 187 15.85 -10.14 -8.13
CA VAL A 187 14.47 -10.62 -8.21
C VAL A 187 13.60 -9.62 -8.98
N GLY A 188 12.91 -10.13 -10.00
CA GLY A 188 11.90 -9.39 -10.75
C GLY A 188 10.53 -10.08 -10.69
N PHE A 189 9.49 -9.37 -11.09
CA PHE A 189 8.08 -9.76 -10.99
C PHE A 189 7.38 -9.51 -12.33
N GLN A 190 6.79 -10.54 -12.91
CA GLN A 190 5.97 -10.37 -14.11
C GLN A 190 4.64 -9.71 -13.79
N ARG A 191 4.05 -9.09 -14.81
CA ARG A 191 2.72 -8.47 -14.79
C ARG A 191 1.66 -9.37 -14.15
N HIS A 192 1.65 -10.64 -14.54
CA HIS A 192 0.68 -11.63 -14.10
C HIS A 192 0.67 -11.86 -12.57
N LEU A 193 1.80 -11.67 -11.89
CA LEU A 193 1.87 -11.74 -10.42
C LEU A 193 1.01 -10.67 -9.74
N PHE A 194 0.80 -9.54 -10.42
CA PHE A 194 0.02 -8.41 -9.96
C PHE A 194 -1.44 -8.44 -10.44
N GLU A 195 -1.77 -9.27 -11.43
CA GLU A 195 -3.11 -9.30 -12.02
C GLU A 195 -3.95 -10.47 -11.52
N ASP A 196 -3.29 -11.60 -11.24
CA ASP A 196 -3.97 -12.78 -10.75
C ASP A 196 -4.21 -12.70 -9.25
N GLY A 197 -5.17 -13.50 -8.76
CA GLY A 197 -5.57 -13.63 -7.35
C GLY A 197 -4.44 -13.98 -6.35
N ALA A 198 -3.17 -13.95 -6.75
CA ALA A 198 -2.03 -13.70 -5.88
C ALA A 198 -2.26 -12.49 -4.96
N LEU A 199 -2.93 -11.44 -5.45
CA LEU A 199 -3.21 -10.25 -4.65
C LEU A 199 -4.18 -10.50 -3.49
N ASP A 200 -5.27 -11.21 -3.76
CA ASP A 200 -6.26 -11.60 -2.73
C ASP A 200 -5.68 -12.59 -1.71
N ARG A 201 -4.54 -13.22 -2.05
CA ARG A 201 -3.82 -14.11 -1.14
C ARG A 201 -2.84 -13.36 -0.24
N ILE A 202 -2.29 -12.23 -0.66
CA ILE A 202 -1.37 -11.40 0.14
C ILE A 202 -2.17 -10.44 1.04
N VAL A 203 -3.22 -9.81 0.50
CA VAL A 203 -4.02 -8.80 1.21
C VAL A 203 -5.46 -9.31 1.40
N PRO A 204 -5.80 -9.84 2.59
CA PRO A 204 -7.15 -10.31 2.90
C PRO A 204 -8.20 -9.21 2.77
N GLY A 205 -9.34 -9.53 2.14
CA GLY A 205 -10.48 -8.60 2.05
C GLY A 205 -10.43 -7.64 0.85
N GLY A 206 -9.40 -7.75 0.01
CA GLY A 206 -9.26 -7.00 -1.24
C GLY A 206 -8.11 -6.00 -1.18
N TRP A 207 -7.36 -5.92 -2.27
CA TRP A 207 -6.19 -5.07 -2.38
C TRP A 207 -6.50 -3.68 -2.96
N PHE A 208 -7.71 -3.46 -3.49
CA PHE A 208 -8.07 -2.24 -4.22
C PHE A 208 -8.59 -1.12 -3.28
N ASP A 209 -7.87 -0.86 -2.21
CA ASP A 209 -8.04 0.35 -1.41
C ASP A 209 -6.66 0.93 -1.03
N TYR A 210 -6.65 2.04 -0.31
CA TYR A 210 -5.40 2.72 0.01
C TYR A 210 -4.45 1.87 0.86
N ASP A 211 -4.98 1.10 1.83
CA ASP A 211 -4.13 0.29 2.70
C ASP A 211 -3.68 -0.97 1.98
N GLY A 212 -4.60 -1.66 1.32
CA GLY A 212 -4.31 -2.87 0.59
C GLY A 212 -3.33 -2.64 -0.55
N MET A 213 -3.43 -1.51 -1.24
CA MET A 213 -2.47 -1.13 -2.29
C MET A 213 -1.11 -0.79 -1.67
N GLY A 214 -1.07 -0.02 -0.59
CA GLY A 214 0.17 0.34 0.11
C GLY A 214 0.90 -0.89 0.68
N GLU A 215 0.15 -1.84 1.26
CA GLU A 215 0.66 -3.12 1.77
C GLU A 215 1.18 -4.00 0.63
N LEU A 216 0.42 -4.12 -0.46
CA LEU A 216 0.82 -4.90 -1.61
C LEU A 216 2.07 -4.34 -2.28
N PHE A 217 2.12 -3.01 -2.51
CA PHE A 217 3.29 -2.35 -3.05
C PHE A 217 4.49 -2.56 -2.12
N ALA A 218 4.31 -2.37 -0.81
CA ALA A 218 5.37 -2.59 0.17
C ALA A 218 5.91 -4.03 0.12
N TYR A 219 5.05 -5.02 -0.16
CA TYR A 219 5.47 -6.40 -0.35
C TYR A 219 6.50 -6.55 -1.47
N PHE A 220 6.23 -5.94 -2.64
CA PHE A 220 7.11 -6.00 -3.81
C PHE A 220 8.28 -5.01 -3.79
N ASP A 221 8.16 -3.88 -3.10
CA ASP A 221 9.21 -2.88 -2.98
C ASP A 221 10.21 -3.23 -1.88
N GLN A 222 9.73 -3.70 -0.73
CA GLN A 222 10.62 -4.00 0.39
C GLN A 222 11.27 -5.37 0.25
N CYS A 223 10.55 -6.34 -0.32
CA CYS A 223 11.05 -7.63 -0.80
C CYS A 223 12.24 -8.17 0.02
N ARG A 224 11.94 -8.50 1.28
CA ARG A 224 12.99 -8.71 2.28
C ARG A 224 13.66 -10.06 2.04
N ASP A 225 12.95 -11.17 2.15
CA ASP A 225 13.56 -12.50 2.18
C ASP A 225 13.13 -13.41 1.02
N PHE A 226 14.13 -13.89 0.27
CA PHE A 226 13.96 -14.88 -0.79
C PHE A 226 14.85 -16.09 -0.59
N GLU A 227 14.29 -17.27 -0.89
CA GLU A 227 15.06 -18.51 -1.00
C GLU A 227 14.80 -19.16 -2.35
N VAL A 228 15.83 -19.78 -2.94
CA VAL A 228 15.59 -20.66 -4.08
C VAL A 228 14.84 -21.88 -3.60
N ALA A 229 13.78 -22.22 -4.32
CA ALA A 229 12.96 -23.39 -4.06
C ALA A 229 12.84 -24.27 -5.30
N ARG A 230 12.40 -25.51 -5.07
CA ARG A 230 12.03 -26.45 -6.12
C ARG A 230 10.57 -26.82 -5.95
N LEU A 231 9.76 -26.42 -6.92
CA LEU A 231 8.37 -26.84 -7.05
C LEU A 231 8.32 -28.29 -7.50
N TYR A 232 7.23 -28.96 -7.15
CA TYR A 232 6.94 -30.33 -7.56
C TYR A 232 6.49 -30.39 -9.03
N PRO A 233 7.05 -31.30 -9.86
CA PRO A 233 8.06 -32.30 -9.49
C PRO A 233 9.51 -31.80 -9.49
N ASP A 234 9.90 -30.85 -10.35
CA ASP A 234 11.23 -30.25 -10.35
C ASP A 234 11.27 -28.94 -11.16
N GLN A 235 10.48 -27.94 -10.75
CA GLN A 235 10.50 -26.62 -11.38
C GLN A 235 11.19 -25.61 -10.47
N THR A 236 12.16 -24.86 -11.00
CA THR A 236 12.81 -23.78 -10.25
C THR A 236 11.80 -22.71 -9.87
N ALA A 237 11.86 -22.30 -8.61
CA ALA A 237 11.08 -21.21 -8.06
C ALA A 237 11.93 -20.38 -7.09
N ILE A 238 11.38 -19.26 -6.67
CA ILE A 238 11.79 -18.57 -5.45
C ILE A 238 10.64 -18.64 -4.45
N SER A 239 10.96 -18.72 -3.17
CA SER A 239 9.96 -18.59 -2.11
C SER A 239 10.09 -17.24 -1.41
N PHE A 240 8.94 -16.77 -0.94
CA PHE A 240 8.77 -15.47 -0.29
C PHE A 240 8.48 -15.70 1.18
N PHE A 241 9.10 -14.89 2.01
CA PHE A 241 8.79 -14.84 3.43
C PHE A 241 8.40 -13.43 3.86
N ASP A 242 7.55 -13.37 4.87
CA ASP A 242 7.10 -12.14 5.50
C ASP A 242 7.28 -12.21 7.02
N ASP A 243 7.29 -11.05 7.67
CA ASP A 243 7.72 -10.89 9.05
C ASP A 243 6.63 -11.33 10.03
N CYS A 244 7.01 -12.15 11.01
CA CYS A 244 6.18 -12.47 12.17
C CYS A 244 6.27 -11.34 13.20
N ALA A 245 5.82 -10.13 12.83
CA ALA A 245 6.05 -8.90 13.59
C ALA A 245 5.31 -8.85 14.94
N HIS A 246 5.98 -8.35 15.98
CA HIS A 246 5.39 -8.18 17.31
C HIS A 246 4.18 -7.24 17.29
N GLY A 247 3.08 -7.69 17.91
CA GLY A 247 1.83 -6.93 17.97
C GLY A 247 0.93 -7.08 16.74
N PHE A 248 1.38 -7.81 15.72
CA PHE A 248 0.61 -8.08 14.51
C PHE A 248 0.13 -9.54 14.47
N TRP A 249 -0.91 -9.80 13.67
CA TRP A 249 -1.48 -11.14 13.50
C TRP A 249 -0.44 -12.16 13.00
N SER A 250 0.50 -11.76 12.15
CA SER A 250 1.52 -12.65 11.59
C SER A 250 2.39 -13.34 12.66
N ARG A 251 2.54 -12.76 13.86
CA ARG A 251 3.23 -13.42 14.98
C ARG A 251 2.54 -14.72 15.40
N LYS A 252 1.21 -14.79 15.31
CA LYS A 252 0.47 -16.03 15.63
C LYS A 252 0.93 -17.19 14.77
N VAL A 253 1.29 -16.94 13.50
CA VAL A 253 1.77 -17.99 12.59
C VAL A 253 3.02 -18.68 13.19
N ALA A 254 3.98 -17.90 13.71
CA ALA A 254 5.17 -18.47 14.35
C ALA A 254 4.84 -19.24 15.62
N VAL A 255 3.99 -18.68 16.48
CA VAL A 255 3.59 -19.31 17.75
C VAL A 255 2.91 -20.66 17.50
N GLU A 256 1.93 -20.70 16.59
CA GLU A 256 1.11 -21.88 16.34
C GLU A 256 1.86 -22.96 15.54
N VAL A 257 2.68 -22.56 14.55
CA VAL A 257 3.44 -23.50 13.73
C VAL A 257 4.62 -24.10 14.49
N LEU A 258 5.34 -23.31 15.29
CA LEU A 258 6.50 -23.80 16.04
C LEU A 258 6.12 -24.45 17.38
N GLY A 259 4.98 -24.07 17.96
CA GLY A 259 4.52 -24.59 19.25
C GLY A 259 5.56 -24.40 20.35
N THR A 260 6.00 -25.49 20.97
CA THR A 260 6.99 -25.46 22.06
C THR A 260 8.40 -25.03 21.63
N ALA A 261 8.68 -24.98 20.32
CA ALA A 261 9.95 -24.50 19.78
C ALA A 261 9.98 -22.97 19.57
N TYR A 262 8.86 -22.28 19.72
CA TYR A 262 8.79 -20.82 19.64
C TYR A 262 9.58 -20.15 20.77
N ARG A 263 10.30 -19.08 20.45
CA ARG A 263 11.05 -18.27 21.41
C ARG A 263 10.74 -16.79 21.22
N ASP A 264 10.44 -16.09 22.30
CA ASP A 264 9.97 -14.71 22.22
C ASP A 264 11.04 -13.68 21.84
N ASP A 265 12.31 -14.04 22.01
CA ASP A 265 13.49 -13.24 21.72
C ASP A 265 14.01 -13.43 20.28
N THR A 266 13.33 -14.24 19.46
CA THR A 266 13.75 -14.60 18.12
C THR A 266 12.86 -13.96 17.08
N GLU A 267 13.47 -13.32 16.08
CA GLU A 267 12.76 -12.83 14.91
C GLU A 267 12.45 -14.00 13.96
N TYR A 268 11.17 -14.14 13.61
CA TYR A 268 10.72 -15.17 12.68
C TYR A 268 10.15 -14.54 11.41
N SER A 269 10.21 -15.32 10.33
CA SER A 269 9.46 -15.04 9.11
C SER A 269 8.66 -16.28 8.71
N TYR A 270 7.47 -16.06 8.18
CA TYR A 270 6.59 -17.13 7.70
C TYR A 270 6.56 -17.15 6.18
N ARG A 271 6.39 -18.34 5.60
CA ARG A 271 6.37 -18.54 4.15
C ARG A 271 5.03 -18.07 3.60
N VAL A 272 5.07 -17.10 2.70
CA VAL A 272 3.87 -16.59 2.02
C VAL A 272 3.55 -17.42 0.78
N GLY A 273 4.57 -17.91 0.08
CA GLY A 273 4.37 -18.81 -1.03
C GLY A 273 5.60 -19.00 -1.90
N TYR A 274 5.35 -19.51 -3.10
CA TYR A 274 6.36 -19.85 -4.10
C TYR A 274 6.01 -19.20 -5.43
N CYS A 275 6.99 -18.63 -6.10
CA CYS A 275 6.82 -18.16 -7.46
C CYS A 275 7.68 -18.99 -8.42
N PRO A 276 7.07 -19.72 -9.37
CA PRO A 276 7.81 -20.27 -10.49
C PRO A 276 8.56 -19.14 -11.21
N THR A 277 9.79 -19.42 -11.64
CA THR A 277 10.67 -18.40 -12.22
C THR A 277 11.19 -18.74 -13.60
N PHE A 278 11.78 -17.74 -14.24
CA PHE A 278 12.69 -17.90 -15.37
C PHE A 278 13.85 -16.91 -15.22
N ILE A 279 14.94 -17.14 -15.96
CA ILE A 279 16.11 -16.26 -15.96
C ILE A 279 16.05 -15.34 -17.17
N HIS A 280 16.32 -14.06 -16.97
CA HIS A 280 16.48 -13.07 -18.02
C HIS A 280 17.68 -12.18 -17.67
N ASP A 281 18.78 -12.33 -18.41
CA ASP A 281 20.07 -11.68 -18.12
C ASP A 281 20.51 -11.84 -16.67
N ARG A 282 20.59 -10.74 -15.90
CA ARG A 282 20.95 -10.72 -14.48
C ARG A 282 19.77 -10.90 -13.53
N PHE A 283 18.57 -11.11 -14.06
CA PHE A 283 17.34 -11.23 -13.28
C PHE A 283 16.86 -12.67 -13.15
N ILE A 284 16.22 -12.96 -12.04
CA ILE A 284 15.34 -14.11 -11.85
C ILE A 284 13.92 -13.59 -11.68
N VAL A 285 13.04 -13.91 -12.61
CA VAL A 285 11.73 -13.26 -12.73
C VAL A 285 10.64 -14.22 -12.27
N ALA A 286 9.94 -13.85 -11.21
CA ALA A 286 8.77 -14.51 -10.66
C ALA A 286 7.54 -14.30 -11.55
N LYS A 287 6.84 -15.38 -11.87
CA LYS A 287 5.69 -15.36 -12.80
C LYS A 287 4.34 -15.17 -12.10
N THR A 288 4.09 -15.96 -11.06
CA THR A 288 2.82 -16.04 -10.33
C THR A 288 3.07 -16.54 -8.90
N LEU A 289 2.19 -16.26 -7.94
CA LEU A 289 2.34 -16.68 -6.54
C LEU A 289 1.45 -17.89 -6.25
N LEU A 290 2.10 -18.99 -5.87
CA LEU A 290 1.48 -20.23 -5.41
C LEU A 290 1.55 -20.29 -3.88
N PRO A 291 0.41 -20.31 -3.16
CA PRO A 291 0.41 -20.44 -1.71
C PRO A 291 0.91 -21.83 -1.28
N PRO A 292 1.43 -21.98 -0.04
CA PRO A 292 1.79 -23.28 0.50
C PRO A 292 0.64 -24.28 0.40
N GLY A 293 0.92 -25.49 -0.08
CA GLY A 293 -0.08 -26.54 -0.29
C GLY A 293 -0.68 -26.59 -1.70
N TYR A 294 -0.57 -25.52 -2.49
CA TYR A 294 -1.17 -25.46 -3.82
C TYR A 294 -0.56 -26.48 -4.78
N ARG A 295 -1.28 -26.80 -5.86
CA ARG A 295 -0.76 -27.74 -6.86
C ARG A 295 0.63 -27.31 -7.33
N SER A 296 1.53 -28.30 -7.40
CA SER A 296 2.94 -28.13 -7.76
C SER A 296 3.83 -27.47 -6.70
N THR A 297 3.35 -27.12 -5.51
CA THR A 297 4.27 -26.71 -4.42
C THR A 297 4.90 -27.93 -3.73
N PRO A 298 6.00 -27.76 -2.97
CA PRO A 298 6.61 -28.84 -2.20
C PRO A 298 5.62 -29.54 -1.27
N GLU A 299 4.72 -28.78 -0.65
CA GLU A 299 3.69 -29.29 0.26
C GLU A 299 2.73 -30.26 -0.46
N TYR A 300 2.30 -29.92 -1.68
CA TYR A 300 1.47 -30.80 -2.49
C TYR A 300 2.19 -32.13 -2.79
N GLY A 301 3.46 -32.06 -3.20
CA GLY A 301 4.29 -33.25 -3.39
C GLY A 301 4.45 -34.09 -2.11
N LYS A 302 4.52 -33.43 -0.95
CA LYS A 302 4.57 -34.11 0.36
C LYS A 302 3.27 -34.83 0.69
N ILE A 303 2.10 -34.22 0.44
CA ILE A 303 0.81 -34.89 0.64
C ILE A 303 0.71 -36.14 -0.23
N LEU A 304 1.10 -36.04 -1.51
CA LEU A 304 1.04 -37.17 -2.43
C LEU A 304 1.96 -38.32 -2.02
N SER A 305 3.17 -38.01 -1.57
CA SER A 305 4.19 -39.00 -1.19
C SER A 305 4.03 -39.54 0.23
N ALA A 306 3.29 -38.85 1.12
CA ALA A 306 3.07 -39.29 2.49
C ALA A 306 2.33 -40.64 2.54
N ARG A 307 2.61 -41.46 3.56
CA ARG A 307 1.93 -42.75 3.79
C ARG A 307 0.61 -42.55 4.55
N LEU A 308 -0.27 -41.72 4.00
CA LEU A 308 -1.59 -41.42 4.58
C LEU A 308 -2.68 -42.27 3.90
N PRO A 309 -3.77 -42.62 4.63
CA PRO A 309 -4.99 -43.15 4.02
C PRO A 309 -5.50 -42.23 2.92
N LYS A 310 -6.12 -42.81 1.88
CA LYS A 310 -6.61 -42.05 0.72
C LYS A 310 -7.55 -40.92 1.12
N GLU A 311 -8.50 -41.18 2.01
CA GLU A 311 -9.47 -40.20 2.50
C GLU A 311 -8.80 -39.01 3.20
N GLU A 312 -7.71 -39.25 3.93
CA GLU A 312 -6.96 -38.18 4.57
C GLU A 312 -6.18 -37.35 3.56
N LYS A 313 -5.55 -37.98 2.56
CA LYS A 313 -4.90 -37.25 1.45
C LYS A 313 -5.89 -36.38 0.71
N ASP A 314 -7.06 -36.94 0.33
CA ASP A 314 -8.08 -36.22 -0.41
C ASP A 314 -8.60 -35.02 0.39
N ARG A 315 -8.78 -35.18 1.71
CA ARG A 315 -9.15 -34.09 2.63
C ARG A 315 -8.08 -33.00 2.70
N MET A 316 -6.81 -33.37 2.82
CA MET A 316 -5.71 -32.41 2.85
C MET A 316 -5.58 -31.65 1.53
N VAL A 317 -5.71 -32.34 0.39
CA VAL A 317 -5.72 -31.72 -0.95
C VAL A 317 -6.91 -30.77 -1.10
N ALA A 318 -8.08 -31.13 -0.57
CA ALA A 318 -9.23 -30.23 -0.57
C ALA A 318 -8.99 -29.00 0.31
N ALA A 319 -8.41 -29.17 1.50
CA ALA A 319 -8.10 -28.08 2.42
C ALA A 319 -7.12 -27.07 1.81
N VAL A 320 -6.02 -27.53 1.21
CA VAL A 320 -5.01 -26.62 0.60
C VAL A 320 -5.56 -25.79 -0.56
N ASN A 321 -6.56 -26.29 -1.31
CA ASN A 321 -7.15 -25.52 -2.41
C ASN A 321 -7.96 -24.32 -1.93
N GLY A 322 -8.44 -24.33 -0.67
CA GLY A 322 -9.15 -23.23 -0.03
C GLY A 322 -8.28 -22.36 0.87
N LEU A 323 -6.97 -22.64 0.99
CA LEU A 323 -6.08 -21.89 1.85
C LEU A 323 -5.76 -20.51 1.24
N THR A 324 -6.05 -19.48 2.01
CA THR A 324 -5.66 -18.09 1.78
C THR A 324 -5.23 -17.47 3.10
N ILE A 325 -4.50 -16.34 3.08
CA ILE A 325 -4.22 -15.60 4.34
C ILE A 325 -5.54 -15.23 5.02
N HIS A 326 -6.58 -14.87 4.26
CA HIS A 326 -7.90 -14.60 4.81
C HIS A 326 -8.49 -15.81 5.56
N THR A 327 -8.33 -17.03 5.03
CA THR A 327 -8.77 -18.27 5.69
C THR A 327 -8.06 -18.44 7.04
N PHE A 328 -6.75 -18.18 7.11
CA PHE A 328 -6.01 -18.27 8.37
C PHE A 328 -6.44 -17.18 9.37
N VAL A 329 -6.61 -15.94 8.90
CA VAL A 329 -7.07 -14.83 9.75
C VAL A 329 -8.47 -15.08 10.31
N THR A 330 -9.35 -15.71 9.53
CA THR A 330 -10.76 -15.92 9.93
C THR A 330 -10.97 -17.19 10.76
N THR A 331 -10.24 -18.26 10.49
CA THR A 331 -10.43 -19.55 11.18
C THR A 331 -9.48 -19.77 12.35
N ASP A 332 -8.35 -19.06 12.40
CA ASP A 332 -7.24 -19.29 13.35
C ASP A 332 -6.72 -20.76 13.32
N ASP A 333 -6.92 -21.49 12.20
CA ASP A 333 -6.46 -22.87 12.03
C ASP A 333 -5.12 -22.94 11.28
N PHE A 334 -4.04 -23.22 12.02
CA PHE A 334 -2.68 -23.37 11.50
C PHE A 334 -2.23 -24.82 11.39
N SER A 335 -3.13 -25.79 11.61
CA SER A 335 -2.80 -27.22 11.70
C SER A 335 -2.06 -27.74 10.46
N LEU A 336 -2.50 -27.31 9.27
CA LEU A 336 -1.92 -27.76 8.01
C LEU A 336 -0.52 -27.17 7.76
N LEU A 337 -0.31 -25.89 8.10
CA LEU A 337 1.02 -25.27 8.02
C LEU A 337 1.98 -25.93 9.00
N ARG A 338 1.53 -26.19 10.22
CA ARG A 338 2.30 -26.94 11.22
C ARG A 338 2.69 -28.32 10.72
N TRP A 339 1.74 -29.06 10.14
CA TRP A 339 2.04 -30.36 9.55
C TRP A 339 3.11 -30.27 8.46
N PHE A 340 3.02 -29.30 7.52
CA PHE A 340 4.08 -29.13 6.51
C PHE A 340 5.45 -28.82 7.11
N HIS A 341 5.48 -27.96 8.13
CA HIS A 341 6.71 -27.64 8.86
C HIS A 341 7.34 -28.87 9.50
N GLU A 342 6.54 -29.67 10.23
CA GLU A 342 6.97 -30.92 10.86
C GLU A 342 7.40 -31.98 9.84
N GLN A 343 6.85 -31.93 8.63
CA GLN A 343 7.25 -32.81 7.51
C GLN A 343 8.53 -32.35 6.79
N GLY A 344 9.21 -31.32 7.28
CA GLY A 344 10.49 -30.84 6.76
C GLY A 344 10.35 -29.84 5.61
N ILE A 345 9.18 -29.20 5.45
CA ILE A 345 8.99 -28.06 4.54
C ILE A 345 8.76 -26.82 5.41
N PRO A 346 9.83 -26.06 5.73
CA PRO A 346 9.74 -24.98 6.70
C PRO A 346 8.68 -23.94 6.29
N GLN A 347 7.62 -23.81 7.09
CA GLN A 347 6.62 -22.74 6.93
C GLN A 347 6.96 -21.49 7.74
N VAL A 348 7.85 -21.64 8.74
CA VAL A 348 8.35 -20.56 9.58
C VAL A 348 9.85 -20.79 9.70
N ILE A 349 10.64 -19.74 9.54
CA ILE A 349 12.10 -19.77 9.68
C ILE A 349 12.52 -18.71 10.69
N SER A 350 13.58 -18.97 11.44
CA SER A 350 14.25 -17.90 12.18
C SER A 350 15.01 -17.02 11.19
N ARG A 351 14.85 -15.70 11.32
CA ARG A 351 15.70 -14.77 10.57
C ARG A 351 17.11 -14.88 11.12
N ARG A 352 18.02 -15.40 10.29
CA ARG A 352 19.45 -15.21 10.55
C ARG A 352 19.76 -13.76 10.20
N THR A 353 20.07 -12.95 11.20
CA THR A 353 20.46 -11.55 11.01
C THR A 353 21.68 -11.48 10.09
N ALA A 354 21.48 -11.25 8.79
CA ALA A 354 22.55 -10.89 7.84
C ALA A 354 21.97 -10.42 6.50
N TYR A 355 21.34 -9.24 6.46
CA TYR A 355 21.50 -8.41 5.27
C TYR A 355 22.79 -7.65 5.45
N LEU A 356 23.87 -8.13 4.81
CA LEU A 356 24.98 -7.24 4.49
C LEU A 356 24.44 -6.29 3.43
N PRO A 357 24.26 -4.98 3.72
CA PRO A 357 23.99 -4.03 2.66
C PRO A 357 25.18 -4.08 1.69
N VAL A 358 24.88 -4.27 0.41
CA VAL A 358 25.87 -4.13 -0.69
C VAL A 358 26.14 -2.66 -0.94
#